data_AF-A0A136J6X3-F1
#
_entry.id   AF-A0A136J6X3-F1
#
_cell.length_a   1.000
_cell.length_b   1.000
_cell.length_c   1.000
_cell.angle_alpha   90.00
_cell.angle_beta   90.00
_cell.angle_gamma   90.00
#
_symmetry.space_group_name_H-M   'P 1'
#
loop_
_entity.id
_entity.type
_entity.pdbx_description
1 polymer ?
#
loop_
_entity_poly.entity_id
_entity_poly.type
_entity_poly.pdbx_seq_one_letter_code
_entity_poly.pdbx_strand_id
1 'polypeptide(L)'
;MADDPRPLASLSLTHVHYDPTDAVSYLCAWLALVPQGLCIVYVTLIWSTREIEVALLFAGQLACEALNFVLKRILKQERPVRMHGKGYGMPSSHAQFVAFFAVSMCLFLLVRHQPPHPGVTRRNHTPMTMSERALGGFLCLLMAAAVAWSRIYLNYHTELQVLVGTAAGVVSAVAWFLITEIARRTGWVSWLVDTPPARWLRVRDLCIEEDLCQAGWEKWDDRKWAAQQGQTNKKKA
;
A
#
# COMPACT_ATOMS: atom_id res chain seq x y z
N MET A 1 25.14 48.08 -1.54
CA MET A 1 24.58 46.79 -1.07
C MET A 1 23.09 46.84 -1.32
N ALA A 2 22.60 46.13 -2.32
CA ALA A 2 21.18 45.93 -2.56
C ALA A 2 20.96 44.42 -2.50
N ASP A 3 20.36 43.94 -1.42
CA ASP A 3 19.87 42.57 -1.32
C ASP A 3 18.73 42.44 -2.34
N ASP A 4 19.02 41.83 -3.48
CA ASP A 4 18.00 41.28 -4.37
C ASP A 4 17.52 39.98 -3.72
N PRO A 5 16.30 39.92 -3.13
CA PRO A 5 15.85 38.71 -2.48
C PRO A 5 15.56 37.68 -3.58
N ARG A 6 16.54 36.80 -3.81
CA ARG A 6 16.38 35.63 -4.67
C ARG A 6 15.05 34.97 -4.32
N PRO A 7 14.17 34.68 -5.30
CA PRO A 7 12.88 34.08 -5.02
C PRO A 7 13.09 32.70 -4.37
N LEU A 8 12.85 32.64 -3.06
CA LEU A 8 12.92 31.40 -2.29
C LEU A 8 11.66 30.60 -2.59
N ALA A 9 11.83 29.45 -3.23
CA ALA A 9 10.75 28.47 -3.36
C ALA A 9 10.71 27.63 -2.09
N SER A 10 9.61 27.69 -1.33
CA SER A 10 9.39 26.76 -0.23
C SER A 10 9.03 25.38 -0.82
N LEU A 11 9.84 24.37 -0.49
CA LEU A 11 9.54 22.98 -0.82
C LEU A 11 8.42 22.48 0.11
N SER A 12 7.20 22.93 -0.13
CA SER A 12 6.02 22.51 0.64
C SER A 12 5.46 21.20 0.07
N LEU A 13 6.22 20.11 0.26
CA LEU A 13 5.88 18.76 -0.20
C LEU A 13 4.45 18.33 0.19
N THR A 14 3.92 18.92 1.26
CA THR A 14 2.63 18.61 1.86
C THR A 14 1.81 19.87 2.12
N HIS A 15 1.80 20.86 1.22
CA HIS A 15 1.01 22.10 1.40
C HIS A 15 -0.50 21.82 1.42
N VAL A 16 -1.01 21.43 2.60
CA VAL A 16 -2.42 21.17 2.85
C VAL A 16 -2.98 22.36 3.63
N HIS A 17 -3.97 23.02 3.04
CA HIS A 17 -4.74 24.08 3.66
C HIS A 17 -5.80 23.46 4.54
N TYR A 18 -5.81 23.86 5.81
CA TYR A 18 -6.78 23.45 6.81
C TYR A 18 -7.03 24.63 7.74
N ASP A 19 -8.23 24.74 8.28
CA ASP A 19 -8.56 25.66 9.36
C ASP A 19 -7.98 25.14 10.69
N PRO A 20 -7.06 25.87 11.35
CA PRO A 20 -6.45 25.45 12.61
C PRO A 20 -7.40 25.56 13.82
N THR A 21 -8.54 26.24 13.66
CA THR A 21 -9.55 26.36 14.73
C THR A 21 -10.55 25.21 14.73
N ASP A 22 -10.59 24.41 13.65
CA ASP A 22 -11.41 23.21 13.51
C ASP A 22 -10.57 21.93 13.63
N ALA A 23 -10.82 21.16 14.69
CA ALA A 23 -10.14 19.90 14.95
C ALA A 23 -10.39 18.84 13.86
N VAL A 24 -11.56 18.86 13.21
CA VAL A 24 -11.89 17.91 12.13
C VAL A 24 -11.08 18.24 10.89
N SER A 25 -10.98 19.52 10.54
CA SER A 25 -10.11 20.03 9.49
C SER A 25 -8.63 19.67 9.73
N TYR A 26 -8.14 19.77 10.97
CA TYR A 26 -6.79 19.33 11.34
C TYR A 26 -6.57 17.83 11.12
N LEU A 27 -7.52 16.98 11.54
CA LEU A 27 -7.47 15.53 11.27
C LEU A 27 -7.48 15.24 9.77
N CYS A 28 -8.31 15.96 9.01
CA CYS A 28 -8.38 15.83 7.55
C CYS A 28 -7.04 16.18 6.87
N ALA A 29 -6.28 17.13 7.42
CA ALA A 29 -4.96 17.47 6.93
C ALA A 29 -3.97 16.29 7.09
N TRP A 30 -4.03 15.57 8.22
CA TRP A 30 -3.26 14.35 8.42
C TRP A 30 -3.68 13.22 7.48
N LEU A 31 -4.99 13.04 7.27
CA LEU A 31 -5.50 12.05 6.30
C LEU A 31 -5.02 12.33 4.87
N ALA A 32 -4.76 13.59 4.51
CA ALA A 32 -4.18 13.93 3.22
C ALA A 32 -2.73 13.44 3.03
N LEU A 33 -2.03 13.05 4.11
CA LEU A 33 -0.66 12.53 4.06
C LEU A 33 -0.60 11.00 3.89
N VAL A 34 -1.74 10.32 3.95
CA VAL A 34 -1.82 8.85 3.84
C VAL A 34 -1.15 8.33 2.54
N PRO A 35 -1.39 8.89 1.34
CA PRO A 35 -0.71 8.42 0.12
C PRO A 35 0.81 8.47 0.21
N GLN A 36 1.38 9.55 0.76
CA GLN A 36 2.82 9.71 0.96
C GLN A 36 3.34 8.71 1.99
N GLY A 37 2.61 8.52 3.10
CA GLY A 37 2.92 7.50 4.10
C GLY A 37 2.94 6.10 3.50
N LEU A 38 1.96 5.76 2.66
CA LEU A 38 1.89 4.48 1.96
C LEU A 38 3.08 4.29 1.00
N CYS A 39 3.49 5.33 0.26
CA CYS A 39 4.71 5.25 -0.57
C CYS A 39 5.95 4.94 0.27
N ILE A 40 6.10 5.56 1.44
CA ILE A 40 7.21 5.26 2.36
C ILE A 40 7.12 3.80 2.81
N VAL A 41 5.95 3.33 3.23
CA VAL A 41 5.72 1.93 3.64
C VAL A 41 6.07 0.96 2.51
N TYR A 42 5.65 1.22 1.27
CA TYR A 42 6.00 0.39 0.12
C TYR A 42 7.51 0.29 -0.07
N VAL A 43 8.21 1.41 -0.13
CA VAL A 43 9.67 1.43 -0.33
C VAL A 43 10.38 0.71 0.82
N THR A 44 9.96 0.94 2.05
CA THR A 44 10.51 0.29 3.24
C THR A 44 10.28 -1.22 3.23
N LEU A 45 9.09 -1.69 2.86
CA LEU A 45 8.78 -3.12 2.78
C LEU A 45 9.52 -3.77 1.61
N ILE A 46 9.51 -3.18 0.41
CA ILE A 46 10.30 -3.69 -0.74
C ILE A 46 11.77 -3.84 -0.36
N TRP A 47 12.33 -2.87 0.35
CA TRP A 47 13.72 -2.92 0.79
C TRP A 47 13.98 -3.98 1.87
N SER A 48 13.12 -4.06 2.88
CA SER A 48 13.36 -4.89 4.07
C SER A 48 12.95 -6.35 3.89
N THR A 49 11.86 -6.61 3.18
CA THR A 49 11.28 -7.96 3.01
C THR A 49 11.68 -8.58 1.67
N ARG A 50 11.97 -7.76 0.66
CA ARG A 50 12.30 -8.19 -0.72
C ARG A 50 11.21 -9.08 -1.34
N GLU A 51 9.96 -8.87 -0.94
CA GLU A 51 8.82 -9.65 -1.41
C GLU A 51 8.33 -9.11 -2.75
N ILE A 52 8.29 -9.99 -3.76
CA ILE A 52 7.86 -9.63 -5.11
C ILE A 52 6.39 -9.16 -5.13
N GLU A 53 5.54 -9.71 -4.26
CA GLU A 53 4.14 -9.28 -4.15
C GLU A 53 4.02 -7.81 -3.74
N VAL A 54 4.85 -7.34 -2.79
CA VAL A 54 4.86 -5.94 -2.37
C VAL A 54 5.37 -5.04 -3.51
N ALA A 55 6.38 -5.49 -4.25
CA ALA A 55 6.90 -4.76 -5.40
C ALA A 55 5.87 -4.66 -6.55
N LEU A 56 5.16 -5.76 -6.84
CA LEU A 56 4.08 -5.79 -7.83
C LEU A 56 2.92 -4.89 -7.40
N LEU A 57 2.55 -4.89 -6.12
CA LEU A 57 1.51 -4.02 -5.59
C LEU A 57 1.90 -2.53 -5.73
N PHE A 58 3.14 -2.18 -5.41
CA PHE A 58 3.64 -0.81 -5.58
C PHE A 58 3.71 -0.40 -7.06
N ALA A 59 4.15 -1.29 -7.96
CA ALA A 59 4.14 -1.04 -9.39
C ALA A 59 2.71 -0.76 -9.90
N GLY A 60 1.72 -1.51 -9.42
CA GLY A 60 0.30 -1.26 -9.71
C GLY A 60 -0.19 0.08 -9.18
N GLN A 61 0.24 0.46 -7.96
CA GLN A 61 -0.07 1.77 -7.38
C GLN A 61 0.49 2.92 -8.24
N LEU A 62 1.74 2.81 -8.70
CA LEU A 62 2.36 3.79 -9.59
C LEU A 62 1.67 3.85 -10.96
N ALA A 63 1.29 2.71 -11.52
CA ALA A 63 0.51 2.64 -12.76
C ALA A 63 -0.86 3.30 -12.60
N CYS A 64 -1.52 3.11 -11.45
CA CYS A 64 -2.78 3.76 -11.11
C CYS A 64 -2.63 5.29 -11.00
N GLU A 65 -1.55 5.78 -10.39
CA GLU A 65 -1.27 7.23 -10.34
C GLU A 65 -0.95 7.80 -11.73
N ALA A 66 -0.20 7.05 -12.56
CA ALA A 66 0.02 7.42 -13.96
C ALA A 66 -1.30 7.51 -14.74
N LEU A 67 -2.23 6.57 -14.51
CA LEU A 67 -3.58 6.64 -15.08
C LEU A 67 -4.33 7.88 -14.60
N ASN A 68 -4.30 8.23 -13.29
CA ASN A 68 -4.90 9.46 -12.78
C ASN A 68 -4.35 10.70 -13.51
N PHE A 69 -3.03 10.76 -13.67
CA PHE A 69 -2.32 11.85 -14.33
C PHE A 69 -2.73 12.00 -15.81
N VAL A 70 -2.94 10.89 -16.52
CA VAL A 70 -3.46 10.88 -17.90
C VAL A 70 -4.92 11.32 -17.91
N LEU A 71 -5.78 10.74 -17.07
CA LEU A 71 -7.21 11.07 -17.00
C LEU A 71 -7.45 12.56 -16.71
N LYS A 72 -6.66 13.16 -15.81
CA LYS A 72 -6.72 14.60 -15.53
C LYS A 72 -6.47 15.47 -16.76
N ARG A 73 -5.58 15.04 -17.65
CA ARG A 73 -5.28 15.76 -18.91
C ARG A 73 -6.34 15.58 -19.97
N ILE A 74 -7.11 14.50 -19.91
CA ILE A 74 -8.21 14.24 -20.83
C ILE A 74 -9.46 15.00 -20.36
N LEU A 75 -9.85 14.85 -19.10
CA LEU A 75 -11.11 15.39 -18.56
C LEU A 75 -11.04 16.89 -18.26
N LYS A 76 -9.88 17.39 -17.81
CA LYS A 76 -9.61 18.81 -17.55
C LYS A 76 -10.66 19.55 -16.70
N GLN A 77 -11.41 18.86 -15.85
CA GLN A 77 -12.42 19.49 -15.01
C GLN A 77 -11.77 20.39 -13.96
N GLU A 78 -12.33 21.56 -13.73
CA GLU A 78 -11.86 22.52 -12.73
C GLU A 78 -12.10 22.03 -11.28
N ARG A 79 -11.34 22.61 -10.34
CA ARG A 79 -11.53 22.37 -8.90
C ARG A 79 -12.67 23.24 -8.35
N PRO A 80 -13.22 22.91 -7.16
CA PRO A 80 -14.19 23.78 -6.51
C PRO A 80 -13.68 25.23 -6.36
N VAL A 81 -14.55 26.22 -6.58
CA VAL A 81 -14.24 27.66 -6.67
C VAL A 81 -13.50 28.21 -5.44
N ARG A 82 -13.69 27.60 -4.26
CA ARG A 82 -13.06 28.03 -3.00
C ARG A 82 -11.58 27.63 -2.85
N MET A 83 -11.01 26.87 -3.78
CA MET A 83 -9.63 26.38 -3.71
C MET A 83 -8.74 27.03 -4.78
N HIS A 84 -7.82 27.92 -4.36
CA HIS A 84 -6.81 28.55 -5.22
C HIS A 84 -5.63 27.60 -5.49
N GLY A 85 -5.91 26.39 -5.97
CA GLY A 85 -4.89 25.39 -6.32
C GLY A 85 -4.69 25.28 -7.83
N LYS A 86 -3.44 25.29 -8.30
CA LYS A 86 -3.12 25.03 -9.71
C LYS A 86 -3.44 23.57 -10.08
N GLY A 87 -4.20 23.34 -11.16
CA GLY A 87 -4.41 22.02 -11.80
C GLY A 87 -5.83 21.45 -11.73
N TYR A 88 -6.09 20.42 -12.54
CA TYR A 88 -7.42 19.81 -12.73
C TYR A 88 -7.91 19.01 -11.49
N GLY A 89 -9.21 19.05 -11.25
CA GLY A 89 -9.90 18.45 -10.10
C GLY A 89 -10.38 17.01 -10.32
N MET A 90 -10.55 16.55 -11.56
CA MET A 90 -11.10 15.22 -11.86
C MET A 90 -10.09 14.31 -12.57
N PRO A 91 -9.92 13.05 -12.14
CA PRO A 91 -10.42 12.44 -10.89
C PRO A 91 -9.61 12.85 -9.65
N SER A 92 -10.18 12.74 -8.45
CA SER A 92 -9.44 12.91 -7.20
C SER A 92 -8.31 11.87 -7.08
N SER A 93 -7.05 12.31 -7.05
CA SER A 93 -5.89 11.39 -6.94
C SER A 93 -5.83 10.71 -5.59
N HIS A 94 -6.14 11.42 -4.49
CA HIS A 94 -6.13 10.82 -3.16
C HIS A 94 -7.17 9.71 -3.03
N ALA A 95 -8.39 9.96 -3.52
CA ALA A 95 -9.45 8.95 -3.51
C ALA A 95 -9.08 7.75 -4.39
N GLN A 96 -8.59 7.99 -5.61
CA GLN A 96 -8.15 6.93 -6.52
C GLN A 96 -7.00 6.10 -5.93
N PHE A 97 -5.98 6.75 -5.37
CA PHE A 97 -4.79 6.11 -4.81
C PHE A 97 -5.16 5.19 -3.66
N VAL A 98 -5.90 5.69 -2.66
CA VAL A 98 -6.21 4.92 -1.46
C VAL A 98 -7.31 3.89 -1.72
N ALA A 99 -8.23 4.13 -2.66
CA ALA A 99 -9.17 3.11 -3.12
C ALA A 99 -8.45 1.94 -3.80
N PHE A 100 -7.46 2.22 -4.66
CA PHE A 100 -6.62 1.17 -5.25
C PHE A 100 -5.92 0.34 -4.16
N PHE A 101 -5.28 1.02 -3.20
CA PHE A 101 -4.59 0.37 -2.07
C PHE A 101 -5.55 -0.54 -1.31
N ALA A 102 -6.69 0.00 -0.86
CA ALA A 102 -7.62 -0.71 0.00
C ALA A 102 -8.25 -1.92 -0.69
N VAL A 103 -8.68 -1.79 -1.95
CA VAL A 103 -9.23 -2.92 -2.71
C VAL A 103 -8.15 -3.97 -2.98
N SER A 104 -6.92 -3.56 -3.32
CA SER A 104 -5.82 -4.50 -3.53
C SER A 104 -5.48 -5.26 -2.25
N MET A 105 -5.49 -4.59 -1.09
CA MET A 105 -5.32 -5.23 0.21
C MET A 105 -6.46 -6.21 0.52
N CYS A 106 -7.71 -5.86 0.23
CA CYS A 106 -8.83 -6.80 0.40
C CYS A 106 -8.67 -8.03 -0.51
N LEU A 107 -8.33 -7.85 -1.79
CA LEU A 107 -8.14 -8.96 -2.72
C LEU A 107 -6.95 -9.83 -2.30
N PHE A 108 -5.85 -9.22 -1.86
CA PHE A 108 -4.71 -9.95 -1.33
C PHE A 108 -5.10 -10.73 -0.07
N LEU A 109 -5.61 -10.05 0.95
CA LEU A 109 -5.94 -10.64 2.24
C LEU A 109 -7.10 -11.62 2.16
N LEU A 110 -8.04 -11.54 1.23
CA LEU A 110 -9.21 -12.43 1.23
C LEU A 110 -9.14 -13.53 0.17
N VAL A 111 -8.37 -13.32 -0.90
CA VAL A 111 -8.33 -14.23 -2.05
C VAL A 111 -6.95 -14.80 -2.28
N ARG A 112 -5.91 -13.96 -2.36
CA ARG A 112 -4.56 -14.40 -2.75
C ARG A 112 -3.78 -15.02 -1.62
N HIS A 113 -3.89 -14.51 -0.40
CA HIS A 113 -3.17 -15.03 0.76
C HIS A 113 -3.76 -16.40 1.15
N GLN A 114 -2.95 -17.46 1.05
CA GLN A 114 -3.34 -18.84 1.27
C GLN A 114 -2.35 -19.46 2.26
N PRO A 115 -2.54 -19.23 3.57
CA PRO A 115 -1.67 -19.81 4.56
C PRO A 115 -1.73 -21.35 4.50
N PRO A 116 -0.62 -22.04 4.80
CA PRO A 116 -0.53 -23.49 4.75
C PRO A 116 -1.68 -24.16 5.53
N HIS A 117 -2.17 -25.29 4.99
CA HIS A 117 -3.18 -26.08 5.69
C HIS A 117 -2.68 -26.49 7.10
N PRO A 118 -3.58 -26.60 8.10
CA PRO A 118 -3.24 -27.01 9.47
C PRO A 118 -2.53 -28.37 9.59
N GLY A 119 -2.51 -29.17 8.52
CA GLY A 119 -1.79 -30.45 8.44
C GLY A 119 -0.30 -30.33 8.10
N VAL A 120 0.18 -29.16 7.66
CA VAL A 120 1.62 -28.90 7.49
C VAL A 120 2.18 -28.49 8.85
N THR A 121 2.81 -29.44 9.55
CA THR A 121 3.40 -29.21 10.87
C THR A 121 4.67 -28.37 10.78
N ARG A 122 4.51 -27.05 10.76
CA ARG A 122 5.56 -26.12 11.17
C ARG A 122 5.40 -25.84 12.67
N ARG A 123 6.52 -25.90 13.39
CA ARG A 123 6.55 -25.63 14.83
C ARG A 123 6.07 -24.19 15.07
N ASN A 124 5.06 -24.02 15.92
CA ASN A 124 4.52 -22.72 16.33
C ASN A 124 4.03 -21.83 15.17
N HIS A 125 3.55 -22.43 14.07
CA HIS A 125 2.92 -21.67 12.97
C HIS A 125 1.46 -21.33 13.33
N THR A 126 1.16 -20.04 13.47
CA THR A 126 -0.18 -19.50 13.70
C THR A 126 -0.54 -18.52 12.59
N PRO A 127 -1.17 -18.99 11.48
CA PRO A 127 -1.49 -18.12 10.37
C PRO A 127 -2.63 -17.16 10.74
N MET A 128 -2.68 -15.99 10.10
CA MET A 128 -3.84 -15.09 10.23
C MET A 128 -5.15 -15.79 9.89
N THR A 129 -6.08 -15.71 10.83
CA THR A 129 -7.45 -16.22 10.67
C THR A 129 -8.21 -15.43 9.60
N MET A 130 -9.24 -16.03 9.00
CA MET A 130 -10.09 -15.32 8.03
C MET A 130 -10.76 -14.09 8.63
N SER A 131 -11.09 -14.10 9.93
CA SER A 131 -11.63 -12.94 10.63
C SER A 131 -10.63 -11.81 10.76
N GLU A 132 -9.36 -12.10 11.09
CA GLU A 132 -8.31 -11.09 11.17
C GLU A 132 -8.01 -10.48 9.80
N ARG A 133 -8.00 -11.31 8.76
CA ARG A 133 -7.85 -10.89 7.36
C ARG A 133 -9.01 -9.99 6.91
N ALA A 134 -10.24 -10.37 7.24
CA ALA A 134 -11.44 -9.57 6.97
C ALA A 134 -11.44 -8.24 7.73
N LEU A 135 -11.02 -8.25 9.00
CA LEU A 135 -10.86 -7.03 9.78
C LEU A 135 -9.80 -6.11 9.16
N GLY A 136 -8.65 -6.65 8.76
CA GLY A 136 -7.60 -5.89 8.09
C GLY A 136 -8.08 -5.24 6.78
N GLY A 137 -8.82 -5.99 5.96
CA GLY A 137 -9.45 -5.45 4.75
C GLY A 137 -10.48 -4.36 5.05
N PHE A 138 -11.34 -4.58 6.04
CA PHE A 138 -12.32 -3.58 6.49
C PHE A 138 -11.66 -2.28 6.96
N LEU A 139 -10.58 -2.36 7.76
CA LEU A 139 -9.84 -1.20 8.22
C LEU A 139 -9.20 -0.42 7.05
N CYS A 140 -8.70 -1.11 6.02
CA CYS A 140 -8.19 -0.46 4.81
C CYS A 140 -9.30 0.30 4.06
N LEU A 141 -10.50 -0.29 3.93
CA LEU A 141 -11.65 0.36 3.31
C LEU A 141 -12.14 1.58 4.11
N LEU A 142 -12.16 1.47 5.44
CA LEU A 142 -12.50 2.58 6.34
C LEU A 142 -11.52 3.75 6.18
N MET A 143 -10.21 3.46 6.11
CA MET A 143 -9.18 4.46 5.82
C MET A 143 -9.40 5.12 4.45
N ALA A 144 -9.71 4.34 3.40
CA ALA A 144 -10.00 4.88 2.08
C ALA A 144 -11.23 5.82 2.09
N ALA A 145 -12.30 5.43 2.79
CA ALA A 145 -13.49 6.26 2.95
C ALA A 145 -13.18 7.54 3.72
N ALA A 146 -12.41 7.48 4.81
CA ALA A 146 -12.00 8.64 5.58
C ALA A 146 -11.16 9.64 4.76
N VAL A 147 -10.20 9.14 3.97
CA VAL A 147 -9.39 9.98 3.06
C VAL A 147 -10.25 10.59 1.96
N ALA A 148 -11.17 9.81 1.36
CA ALA A 148 -12.07 10.32 0.33
C ALA A 148 -12.98 11.44 0.88
N TRP A 149 -13.56 11.23 2.06
CA TRP A 149 -14.40 12.20 2.75
C TRP A 149 -13.62 13.47 3.13
N SER A 150 -12.38 13.33 3.61
CA SER A 150 -11.56 14.48 3.98
C SER A 150 -11.31 15.44 2.80
N ARG A 151 -11.26 14.92 1.57
CA ARG A 151 -11.11 15.74 0.35
C ARG A 151 -12.34 16.61 0.07
N ILE A 152 -13.52 16.11 0.42
CA ILE A 152 -14.78 16.84 0.28
C ILE A 152 -14.88 17.86 1.42
N TYR A 153 -14.61 17.43 2.66
CA TYR A 153 -14.65 18.27 3.86
C TYR A 153 -13.74 19.50 3.74
N LEU A 154 -12.49 19.29 3.31
CA LEU A 154 -11.53 20.38 3.08
C LEU A 154 -11.78 21.17 1.78
N ASN A 155 -12.89 20.93 1.08
CA ASN A 155 -13.27 21.61 -0.17
C ASN A 155 -12.24 21.49 -1.31
N TYR A 156 -11.43 20.42 -1.32
CA TYR A 156 -10.45 20.17 -2.38
C TYR A 156 -11.08 19.56 -3.64
N HIS A 157 -12.15 18.79 -3.47
CA HIS A 157 -12.83 18.07 -4.55
C HIS A 157 -14.35 18.06 -4.34
N THR A 158 -15.09 17.97 -5.43
CA THR A 158 -16.53 17.67 -5.37
C THR A 158 -16.78 16.19 -5.12
N GLU A 159 -17.98 15.83 -4.67
CA GLU A 159 -18.40 14.44 -4.48
C GLU A 159 -18.22 13.61 -5.76
N LEU A 160 -18.59 14.16 -6.91
CA LEU A 160 -18.44 13.48 -8.20
C LEU A 160 -16.97 13.22 -8.55
N GLN A 161 -16.07 14.17 -8.28
CA GLN A 161 -14.63 14.00 -8.52
C GLN A 161 -14.02 12.90 -7.64
N VAL A 162 -14.49 12.81 -6.39
CA VAL A 162 -14.11 11.75 -5.47
C VAL A 162 -14.69 10.41 -5.93
N LEU A 163 -15.96 10.34 -6.29
CA LEU A 163 -16.62 9.12 -6.76
C LEU A 163 -15.92 8.54 -8.00
N VAL A 164 -15.64 9.37 -9.01
CA VAL A 164 -14.92 8.91 -10.21
C VAL A 164 -13.49 8.49 -9.89
N GLY A 165 -12.81 9.21 -8.99
CA GLY A 165 -11.49 8.79 -8.51
C GLY A 165 -11.52 7.43 -7.83
N THR A 166 -12.43 7.24 -6.88
CA THR A 166 -12.65 5.95 -6.19
C THR A 166 -12.95 4.85 -7.20
N ALA A 167 -13.89 5.05 -8.13
CA ALA A 167 -14.24 4.05 -9.15
C ALA A 167 -13.04 3.68 -10.03
N ALA A 168 -12.27 4.66 -10.50
CA ALA A 168 -11.05 4.42 -11.27
C ALA A 168 -10.02 3.61 -10.46
N GLY A 169 -9.88 3.90 -9.17
CA GLY A 169 -9.01 3.18 -8.24
C GLY A 169 -9.42 1.72 -8.07
N VAL A 170 -10.72 1.47 -7.85
CA VAL A 170 -11.28 0.11 -7.72
C VAL A 170 -11.07 -0.69 -9.00
N VAL A 171 -11.43 -0.12 -10.16
CA VAL A 171 -11.27 -0.80 -11.46
C VAL A 171 -9.80 -1.12 -11.72
N SER A 172 -8.90 -0.17 -11.42
CA SER A 172 -7.45 -0.38 -11.58
C SER A 172 -6.92 -1.48 -10.66
N ALA A 173 -7.39 -1.55 -9.41
CA ALA A 173 -6.98 -2.58 -8.46
C ALA A 173 -7.41 -3.98 -8.91
N VAL A 174 -8.68 -4.12 -9.34
CA VAL A 174 -9.19 -5.39 -9.87
C VAL A 174 -8.43 -5.80 -11.13
N ALA A 175 -8.24 -4.88 -12.08
CA ALA A 175 -7.49 -5.16 -13.30
C ALA A 175 -6.04 -5.57 -13.01
N TRP A 176 -5.34 -4.85 -12.14
CA TRP A 176 -3.96 -5.17 -11.75
C TRP A 176 -3.86 -6.50 -11.00
N PHE A 177 -4.82 -6.80 -10.13
CA PHE A 177 -4.91 -8.09 -9.46
C PHE A 177 -5.06 -9.24 -10.46
N LEU A 178 -5.93 -9.10 -11.46
CA LEU A 178 -6.10 -10.10 -12.51
C LEU A 178 -4.84 -10.26 -13.37
N ILE A 179 -4.18 -9.16 -13.76
CA ILE A 179 -2.93 -9.20 -14.53
C ILE A 179 -1.84 -9.94 -13.76
N THR A 180 -1.65 -9.59 -12.48
CA THR A 180 -0.65 -10.26 -11.62
C THR A 180 -1.00 -11.71 -11.36
N GLU A 181 -2.28 -12.05 -11.21
CA GLU A 181 -2.74 -13.43 -11.06
C GLU A 181 -2.44 -14.26 -12.32
N ILE A 182 -2.72 -13.72 -13.51
CA ILE A 182 -2.39 -14.39 -14.78
C ILE A 182 -0.88 -14.57 -14.91
N ALA A 183 -0.09 -13.54 -14.61
CA ALA A 183 1.38 -13.61 -14.65
C ALA A 183 1.93 -14.67 -13.68
N ARG A 184 1.30 -14.84 -12.51
CA ARG A 184 1.64 -15.90 -11.54
C ARG A 184 1.32 -17.28 -12.09
N ARG A 185 0.08 -17.51 -12.56
CA ARG A 185 -0.37 -18.81 -13.09
C ARG A 185 0.39 -19.27 -14.32
N THR A 186 0.83 -18.32 -15.15
CA THR A 186 1.62 -18.59 -16.36
C THR A 186 3.12 -18.71 -16.10
N GLY A 187 3.57 -18.59 -14.84
CA GLY A 187 4.98 -18.76 -14.45
C GLY A 187 5.89 -17.56 -14.73
N TRP A 188 5.35 -16.41 -15.14
CA TRP A 188 6.15 -15.21 -15.37
C TRP A 188 6.75 -14.67 -14.08
N VAL A 189 6.00 -14.73 -12.98
CA VAL A 189 6.51 -14.28 -11.67
C VAL A 189 7.61 -15.21 -11.15
N SER A 190 7.44 -16.54 -11.27
CA SER A 190 8.50 -17.48 -10.86
C SER A 190 9.76 -17.30 -11.72
N TRP A 191 9.59 -17.19 -13.04
CA TRP A 191 10.69 -16.91 -13.95
C TRP A 191 11.43 -15.62 -13.57
N LEU A 192 10.71 -14.54 -13.24
CA LEU A 192 11.29 -13.28 -12.83
C LEU A 192 12.11 -13.41 -11.54
N VAL A 193 11.58 -14.10 -10.53
CA VAL A 193 12.25 -14.32 -9.24
C VAL A 193 13.51 -15.20 -9.39
N ASP A 194 13.51 -16.12 -10.35
CA ASP A 194 14.65 -17.00 -10.63
C ASP A 194 15.78 -16.35 -11.44
N THR A 195 15.57 -15.14 -11.97
CA THR A 195 16.62 -14.42 -12.71
C THR A 195 17.85 -14.12 -11.82
N PRO A 196 19.08 -14.10 -12.38
CA PRO A 196 20.28 -13.82 -11.59
C PRO A 196 20.23 -12.50 -10.79
N PRO A 197 19.71 -11.38 -11.32
CA PRO A 197 19.56 -10.14 -10.55
C PRO A 197 18.59 -10.28 -9.38
N ALA A 198 17.45 -10.95 -9.58
CA ALA A 198 16.45 -11.17 -8.53
C ALA A 198 17.02 -12.05 -7.40
N ARG A 199 17.77 -13.10 -7.75
CA ARG A 199 18.46 -13.96 -6.77
C ARG A 199 19.58 -13.21 -6.04
N TRP A 200 20.35 -12.37 -6.74
CA TRP A 200 21.38 -11.52 -6.13
C TRP A 200 20.77 -10.53 -5.12
N LEU A 201 19.63 -9.93 -5.47
CA LEU A 201 18.83 -9.07 -4.59
C LEU A 201 18.04 -9.82 -3.52
N ARG A 202 18.07 -11.16 -3.54
CA ARG A 202 17.32 -12.04 -2.63
C ARG A 202 15.81 -11.78 -2.66
N VAL A 203 15.28 -11.48 -3.84
CA VAL A 203 13.84 -11.37 -4.07
C VAL A 203 13.20 -12.73 -3.78
N ARG A 204 12.07 -12.70 -3.08
CA ARG A 204 11.32 -13.90 -2.69
C ARG A 204 9.82 -13.67 -2.82
N ASP A 205 9.06 -14.75 -2.74
CA ASP A 205 7.61 -14.76 -2.93
C ASP A 205 6.94 -15.61 -1.84
N LEU A 206 7.11 -15.19 -0.58
CA LEU A 206 6.61 -15.92 0.58
C LEU A 206 5.33 -15.32 1.14
N CYS A 207 5.06 -14.03 0.88
CA CYS A 207 3.86 -13.34 1.39
C CYS A 207 2.52 -14.02 1.06
N ILE A 208 2.47 -14.86 0.03
CA ILE A 208 1.25 -15.58 -0.32
C ILE A 208 0.90 -16.61 0.76
N GLU A 209 1.89 -17.28 1.33
CA GLU A 209 1.69 -18.36 2.30
C GLU A 209 1.99 -17.92 3.74
N GLU A 210 2.91 -16.97 3.91
CA GLU A 210 3.44 -16.58 5.20
C GLU A 210 3.16 -15.12 5.50
N ASP A 211 2.74 -14.85 6.74
CA ASP A 211 2.66 -13.49 7.23
C ASP A 211 4.06 -12.88 7.35
N LEU A 212 4.20 -11.61 6.96
CA LEU A 212 5.48 -10.89 6.97
C LEU A 212 6.18 -10.93 8.34
N CYS A 213 5.42 -10.79 9.41
CA CYS A 213 5.93 -10.85 10.78
C CYS A 213 6.30 -12.27 11.21
N GLN A 214 5.58 -13.26 10.69
CA GLN A 214 5.69 -14.65 11.11
C GLN A 214 6.92 -15.33 10.53
N ALA A 215 7.26 -15.07 9.26
CA ALA A 215 8.43 -15.64 8.60
C ALA A 215 9.75 -15.36 9.36
N GLY A 216 9.88 -14.19 9.97
CA GLY A 216 11.03 -13.84 10.81
C GLY A 216 11.00 -14.50 12.19
N TRP A 217 9.81 -14.58 12.79
CA TRP A 217 9.60 -15.14 14.12
C TRP A 217 9.87 -16.65 14.17
N GLU A 218 9.30 -17.42 13.23
CA GLU A 218 9.46 -18.89 13.18
C GLU A 218 10.93 -19.29 13.09
N LYS A 219 11.66 -18.64 12.18
CA LYS A 219 13.10 -18.88 12.00
C LYS A 219 13.90 -18.56 13.27
N TRP A 220 13.49 -17.57 14.05
CA TRP A 220 14.14 -17.23 15.30
C TRP A 220 13.80 -18.23 16.42
N ASP A 221 12.52 -18.65 16.53
CA ASP A 221 12.08 -19.63 17.54
C ASP A 221 12.72 -21.01 17.29
N ASP A 222 12.78 -21.46 16.05
CA ASP A 222 13.42 -22.72 15.65
C ASP A 222 14.89 -22.75 16.07
N ARG A 223 15.62 -21.64 15.85
CA ARG A 223 17.03 -21.52 16.27
C ARG A 223 17.18 -21.57 17.78
N LYS A 224 16.29 -20.93 18.53
CA LYS A 224 16.30 -20.98 20.00
C LYS A 224 16.04 -22.39 20.50
N TRP A 225 15.05 -23.07 19.94
CA TRP A 225 14.70 -24.43 20.30
C TRP A 225 15.85 -25.42 20.03
N ALA A 226 16.46 -25.36 18.85
CA ALA A 226 17.60 -26.19 18.50
C ALA A 226 18.78 -25.98 19.47
N ALA A 227 19.04 -24.73 19.85
CA ALA A 227 20.09 -24.41 20.83
C ALA A 227 19.78 -25.00 22.22
N GLN A 228 18.52 -24.96 22.67
CA GLN A 228 18.09 -25.54 23.95
C GLN A 228 18.22 -27.08 23.93
N GLN A 229 17.77 -27.75 22.87
CA GLN A 229 17.91 -29.21 22.76
C GLN A 229 19.39 -29.64 22.75
N GLY A 230 20.24 -28.92 22.02
CA GLY A 230 21.68 -29.17 21.99
C GLY A 230 22.36 -29.04 23.35
N GLN A 231 21.96 -28.05 24.16
CA GLN A 231 22.44 -27.91 25.54
C GLN A 231 21.93 -29.04 26.46
N THR A 232 20.68 -29.46 26.28
CA THR A 232 20.08 -30.52 27.10
C THR A 232 20.75 -31.87 26.85
N ASN A 233 21.08 -32.18 25.60
CA ASN A 233 21.79 -33.41 25.24
C ASN A 233 23.25 -33.41 25.73
N LYS A 234 23.94 -32.26 25.70
CA LYS A 234 25.29 -32.10 26.27
C LYS A 234 25.35 -32.27 27.79
N LYS A 235 24.27 -31.99 28.52
CA LYS A 235 24.19 -32.20 29.97
C LYS A 235 23.89 -33.66 30.36
N LYS A 236 23.44 -34.48 29.41
CA LYS A 236 23.07 -35.89 29.61
C LYS A 236 24.15 -36.88 29.15
N ALA A 237 25.16 -36.40 28.42
CA ALA A 237 26.35 -37.14 28.00
C ALA A 237 27.50 -36.87 28.98
#